data_AF-A0A1V6Z6L6-F1
#
_entry.id   AF-A0A1V6Z6L6-F1
#
_cell.length_a   1.000
_cell.length_b   1.000
_cell.length_c   1.000
_cell.angle_alpha   90.00
_cell.angle_beta   90.00
_cell.angle_gamma   90.00
#
_symmetry.space_group_name_H-M   'P 1'
#
loop_
_entity.id
_entity.type
_entity.pdbx_description
1 polymer ?
#
loop_
_entity_poly.entity_id
_entity_poly.type
_entity_poly.pdbx_seq_one_letter_code
_entity_poly.pdbx_strand_id
1 'polypeptide(L)'
;MVAWNKSDPDPTGALNLPGRRLHMSQDRHQIFITFADYDSSHVKYLNNKLPLSSARPFLKMHEFGPWSTMVRSDMEEVGGILLAIALRAYSDANMGKSSTSEQHT
;
A
#
# COMPACT_ATOMS: atom_id res chain seq x y z
N MET A 1 11.91 7.51 -0.31
CA MET A 1 10.83 6.54 -0.58
C MET A 1 11.08 5.13 -0.01
N VAL A 2 12.30 4.62 0.12
CA VAL A 2 12.51 3.26 0.68
C VAL A 2 12.31 3.17 2.20
N ALA A 3 12.51 4.28 2.93
CA ALA A 3 12.43 4.30 4.39
C ALA A 3 11.03 3.95 4.93
N TRP A 4 9.96 4.49 4.35
CA TRP A 4 8.59 4.22 4.84
C TRP A 4 8.19 2.74 4.65
N ASN A 5 8.67 2.10 3.59
CA ASN A 5 8.44 0.67 3.38
C ASN A 5 9.14 -0.20 4.45
N LYS A 6 10.32 0.26 4.90
CA LYS A 6 11.13 -0.40 5.93
C LYS A 6 10.62 -0.15 7.35
N SER A 7 10.01 1.01 7.61
CA SER A 7 9.55 1.42 8.93
C SER A 7 8.38 0.58 9.45
N ASP A 8 7.49 0.15 8.56
CA ASP A 8 6.37 -0.75 8.88
C ASP A 8 6.51 -2.07 8.11
N PRO A 9 7.38 -2.99 8.55
CA PRO A 9 7.40 -4.33 7.99
C PRO A 9 6.09 -5.03 8.37
N ASP A 10 5.36 -5.54 7.36
CA ASP A 10 4.25 -6.45 7.62
C ASP A 10 4.69 -7.90 7.35
N PRO A 11 5.17 -8.61 8.39
CA PRO A 11 5.57 -10.00 8.26
C PRO A 11 4.36 -10.95 8.09
N THR A 12 3.15 -10.52 8.47
CA THR A 12 1.91 -11.31 8.35
C THR A 12 1.28 -11.25 6.95
N GLY A 13 1.67 -10.27 6.14
CA GLY A 13 1.42 -10.25 4.70
C GLY A 13 0.09 -9.63 4.28
N ALA A 14 -0.70 -9.10 5.19
CA ALA A 14 -1.91 -8.37 4.85
C ALA A 14 -1.60 -7.17 3.94
N LEU A 15 -0.63 -6.32 4.28
CA LEU A 15 -0.13 -5.21 3.46
C LEU A 15 0.72 -5.65 2.27
N ASN A 16 1.15 -6.92 2.20
CA ASN A 16 1.87 -7.47 1.04
C ASN A 16 0.90 -7.97 -0.05
N LEU A 17 -0.42 -7.93 0.17
CA LEU A 17 -1.39 -8.17 -0.90
C LEU A 17 -1.45 -6.98 -1.87
N PRO A 18 -1.80 -7.23 -3.15
CA PRO A 18 -1.80 -6.19 -4.18
C PRO A 18 -2.59 -4.95 -3.79
N GLY A 19 -2.00 -3.77 -4.03
CA GLY A 19 -2.67 -2.49 -3.86
C GLY A 19 -2.88 -2.03 -2.43
N ARG A 20 -2.22 -2.65 -1.42
CA ARG A 20 -2.33 -2.25 -0.01
C ARG A 20 -1.19 -1.39 0.51
N ARG A 21 -0.05 -1.38 -0.17
CA ARG A 21 1.05 -0.44 0.07
C ARG A 21 0.85 0.81 -0.78
N LEU A 22 0.20 1.80 -0.20
CA LEU A 22 -0.07 3.07 -0.86
C LEU A 22 0.80 4.17 -0.25
N HIS A 23 1.28 5.07 -1.12
CA HIS A 23 1.83 6.36 -0.74
C HIS A 23 1.06 7.46 -1.46
N MET A 24 0.64 8.48 -0.72
CA MET A 24 0.09 9.70 -1.29
C MET A 24 1.13 10.81 -1.18
N SER A 25 1.40 11.50 -2.27
CA SER A 25 2.33 12.62 -2.31
C SER A 25 1.70 13.82 -3.00
N GLN A 26 2.21 15.01 -2.68
CA GLN A 26 1.79 16.26 -3.29
C GLN A 26 3.02 17.05 -3.75
N ASP A 27 2.94 17.61 -4.95
CA ASP A 27 3.84 18.65 -5.44
C ASP A 27 3.04 19.91 -5.78
N ARG A 28 3.19 20.96 -4.97
CA ARG A 28 2.40 22.19 -4.98
C ARG A 28 0.89 21.92 -4.97
N HIS A 29 0.26 21.92 -6.15
CA HIS A 29 -1.19 21.77 -6.34
C HIS A 29 -1.52 20.44 -7.00
N GLN A 30 -0.53 19.56 -7.21
CA GLN A 30 -0.70 18.28 -7.86
C GLN A 30 -0.60 17.17 -6.83
N ILE A 31 -1.58 16.28 -6.82
CA ILE A 31 -1.63 15.07 -6.01
C ILE A 31 -1.23 13.89 -6.87
N PHE A 32 -0.46 12.98 -6.27
CA PHE A 32 -0.05 11.71 -6.84
C PHE A 32 -0.37 10.58 -5.85
N ILE A 33 -0.86 9.46 -6.39
CA ILE A 33 -1.18 8.26 -5.63
C ILE A 33 -0.30 7.15 -6.18
N THR A 34 0.58 6.59 -5.35
CA THR A 34 1.59 5.61 -5.76
C THR A 34 1.40 4.30 -5.02
N PHE A 35 1.20 3.21 -5.74
CA PHE A 35 1.16 1.85 -5.18
C PHE A 35 2.50 1.17 -5.33
N ALA A 36 3.02 0.66 -4.23
CA ALA A 36 4.24 -0.14 -4.20
C ALA A 36 3.88 -1.62 -4.41
N ASP A 37 4.49 -2.23 -5.42
CA ASP A 37 4.44 -3.66 -5.69
C ASP A 37 5.84 -4.24 -5.48
N TYR A 38 5.95 -5.14 -4.50
CA TYR A 38 7.17 -5.85 -4.20
C TYR A 38 6.84 -7.19 -3.53
N ASP A 39 7.67 -8.18 -3.76
CA ASP A 39 7.49 -9.51 -3.20
C ASP A 39 8.30 -9.72 -1.90
N SER A 40 8.14 -10.90 -1.31
CA SER A 40 8.91 -11.28 -0.11
C SER A 40 10.43 -11.29 -0.34
N SER A 41 10.90 -11.42 -1.59
CA SER A 41 12.32 -11.38 -1.92
C SER A 41 12.87 -9.97 -1.79
N HIS A 42 12.09 -8.94 -2.14
CA HIS A 42 12.46 -7.54 -1.90
C HIS A 42 12.62 -7.21 -0.41
N VAL A 43 11.76 -7.77 0.44
CA VAL A 43 11.91 -7.63 1.90
C VAL A 43 13.19 -8.31 2.39
N LYS A 44 13.54 -9.49 1.85
CA LYS A 44 14.80 -10.18 2.17
C LYS A 44 16.02 -9.40 1.70
N TYR A 45 15.94 -8.78 0.51
CA TYR A 45 16.99 -7.90 -0.02
C TYR A 45 17.26 -6.72 0.92
N LEU A 46 16.20 -6.00 1.30
CA LEU A 46 16.29 -4.84 2.19
C LEU A 46 16.89 -5.18 3.57
N ASN A 47 16.76 -6.42 4.01
CA ASN A 47 17.27 -6.93 5.28
C ASN A 47 18.65 -7.62 5.17
N ASN A 48 19.32 -7.55 4.02
CA ASN A 48 20.60 -8.24 3.76
C ASN A 48 20.53 -9.77 3.99
N LYS A 49 19.35 -10.37 3.77
CA LYS A 49 19.09 -11.81 3.97
C LYS A 49 19.08 -12.60 2.65
N LEU A 50 19.41 -11.97 1.52
CA LEU A 50 19.52 -12.66 0.24
C LEU A 50 20.93 -13.23 0.04
N PRO A 51 21.05 -14.45 -0.52
CA PRO A 51 22.34 -14.99 -0.96
C PRO A 51 23.03 -14.06 -1.96
N LEU A 52 24.37 -13.98 -1.91
CA LEU A 52 25.19 -13.14 -2.80
C LEU A 52 24.99 -13.44 -4.30
N SER A 53 24.57 -14.66 -4.64
CA SER A 53 24.30 -15.11 -6.01
C SER A 53 22.88 -14.84 -6.50
N SER A 54 21.99 -14.32 -5.64
CA SER A 54 20.59 -14.08 -6.02
C SER A 54 20.44 -12.78 -6.83
N ALA A 55 19.55 -12.80 -7.83
CA ALA A 55 19.14 -11.58 -8.52
C ALA A 55 18.55 -10.58 -7.51
N ARG A 56 18.89 -9.30 -7.65
CA ARG A 56 18.41 -8.25 -6.74
C ARG A 56 16.96 -7.89 -7.10
N PRO A 57 15.98 -8.16 -6.23
CA PRO A 57 14.60 -7.80 -6.47
C PRO A 57 14.40 -6.29 -6.36
N PHE A 58 13.79 -5.70 -7.38
CA PHE A 58 13.46 -4.28 -7.42
C PHE A 58 12.04 -4.03 -6.91
N LEU A 59 11.86 -2.89 -6.24
CA LEU A 59 10.53 -2.35 -5.93
C LEU A 59 9.95 -1.74 -7.21
N LYS A 60 8.73 -2.13 -7.58
CA LYS A 60 7.98 -1.48 -8.64
C LYS A 60 6.98 -0.50 -8.04
N MET A 61 6.94 0.72 -8.56
CA MET A 61 6.01 1.75 -8.10
C MET A 61 5.07 2.12 -9.24
N HIS A 62 3.78 2.03 -8.97
CA HIS A 62 2.70 2.38 -9.89
C HIS A 62 2.12 3.72 -9.46
N GLU A 63 2.53 4.78 -10.13
CA GLU A 63 2.09 6.14 -9.83
C GLU A 63 0.93 6.56 -10.73
N PHE A 64 -0.06 7.22 -10.13
CA PHE A 64 -1.24 7.76 -10.78
C PHE A 64 -1.38 9.24 -10.45
N GLY A 65 -1.95 10.00 -11.39
CA GLY A 65 -2.05 11.46 -11.35
C GLY A 65 -1.46 12.11 -12.61
N PRO A 66 -1.20 13.43 -12.59
CA PRO A 66 -1.46 14.36 -11.50
C PRO A 66 -2.93 14.78 -11.41
N TRP A 67 -3.45 14.87 -10.18
CA TRP A 67 -4.74 15.53 -9.89
C TRP A 67 -4.52 16.93 -9.32
N SER A 68 -5.23 17.93 -9.81
CA SER A 68 -5.08 19.32 -9.36
C SER A 68 -5.99 19.64 -8.17
N THR A 69 -5.42 20.13 -7.07
CA THR A 69 -6.18 20.62 -5.91
C THR A 69 -7.00 21.88 -6.19
N MET A 70 -6.71 22.55 -7.31
CA MET A 70 -7.43 23.74 -7.76
C MET A 70 -8.66 23.37 -8.60
N VAL A 71 -8.83 22.10 -8.95
CA VAL A 71 -9.91 21.61 -9.81
C VAL A 71 -10.86 20.75 -8.96
N ARG A 72 -12.13 21.16 -8.92
CA ARG A 72 -13.16 20.46 -8.12
C ARG A 72 -13.32 19.00 -8.53
N SER A 73 -13.42 18.71 -9.83
CA SER A 73 -13.61 17.34 -10.33
C SER A 73 -12.46 16.42 -9.96
N ASP A 74 -11.22 16.93 -10.01
CA ASP A 74 -10.03 16.18 -9.62
C ASP A 74 -10.08 15.81 -8.13
N MET A 75 -10.52 16.75 -7.28
CA MET A 75 -10.69 16.50 -5.85
C MET A 75 -11.86 15.56 -5.53
N GLU A 76 -12.94 15.60 -6.31
CA GLU A 76 -14.05 14.63 -6.21
C GLU A 76 -13.57 13.22 -6.57
N GLU A 77 -12.76 13.07 -7.62
CA GLU A 77 -12.18 11.78 -8.02
C GLU A 77 -11.20 11.24 -6.96
N VAL A 78 -10.24 12.08 -6.52
CA VAL A 78 -9.28 11.70 -5.47
C VAL A 78 -10.01 11.31 -4.19
N GLY A 79 -11.03 12.07 -3.79
CA GLY A 79 -11.86 11.77 -2.63
C GLY A 79 -12.54 10.40 -2.75
N GLY A 80 -13.11 10.09 -3.92
CA GLY A 80 -13.71 8.79 -4.22
C GLY A 80 -12.71 7.63 -4.13
N ILE A 81 -11.52 7.79 -4.72
CA ILE A 81 -10.45 6.79 -4.67
C ILE A 81 -10.02 6.54 -3.22
N LEU A 82 -9.75 7.59 -2.45
CA LEU A 82 -9.32 7.47 -1.06
C LEU A 82 -10.40 6.83 -0.18
N LEU A 83 -11.67 7.19 -0.39
CA LEU A 83 -12.78 6.57 0.32
C LEU A 83 -12.88 5.07 0.01
N ALA A 84 -12.77 4.67 -1.25
CA ALA A 84 -12.78 3.26 -1.63
C ALA A 84 -11.62 2.48 -0.98
N ILE A 85 -10.42 3.06 -0.93
CA ILE A 85 -9.25 2.46 -0.27
C ILE A 85 -9.48 2.31 1.24
N ALA A 86 -10.03 3.34 1.89
CA ALA A 86 -10.35 3.31 3.31
C ALA A 86 -11.42 2.26 3.66
N LEU A 87 -12.47 2.17 2.85
CA LEU A 87 -13.53 1.16 3.02
C LEU A 87 -13.00 -0.26 2.83
N ARG A 88 -12.15 -0.49 1.83
CA ARG A 88 -11.47 -1.78 1.64
C ARG A 88 -10.58 -2.12 2.84
N ALA A 89 -9.77 -1.19 3.31
CA ALA A 89 -8.90 -1.40 4.47
C ALA A 89 -9.70 -1.69 5.75
N TYR A 90 -10.84 -1.01 5.94
CA TYR A 90 -11.76 -1.29 7.04
C TYR A 90 -12.37 -2.70 6.94
N SER A 91 -12.80 -3.11 5.74
CA SER A 91 -13.29 -4.48 5.51
C SER A 91 -12.22 -5.52 5.83
N ASP A 92 -11.00 -5.34 5.31
CA ASP A 92 -9.87 -6.24 5.55
C ASP A 92 -9.57 -6.39 7.06
N ALA A 93 -9.62 -5.30 7.82
CA ALA A 93 -9.36 -5.30 9.27
C ALA A 93 -10.46 -5.97 10.11
N ASN A 94 -11.69 -6.05 9.59
CA ASN A 94 -12.84 -6.59 10.31
C ASN A 94 -13.25 -8.01 9.87
N MET A 95 -12.82 -8.48 8.69
CA MET A 95 -13.03 -9.88 8.26
C MET A 95 -12.45 -10.88 9.28
N GLY A 96 -11.30 -10.58 9.90
CA GLY A 96 -10.68 -11.44 10.91
C GLY A 96 -11.39 -11.49 12.27
N LYS A 97 -12.42 -10.67 12.53
CA LYS A 97 -13.14 -10.64 13.82
C LYS A 97 -14.42 -11.46 13.82
N SER A 98 -14.99 -11.74 12.65
CA SER A 98 -16.28 -12.43 12.50
C SER A 98 -16.23 -13.94 12.76
N SER A 99 -15.05 -14.55 12.62
CA SER A 99 -14.87 -16.01 12.72
C SER A 99 -14.77 -16.56 14.16
N THR A 100 -14.66 -15.69 15.16
CA THR A 100 -14.45 -16.08 16.57
C THR A 100 -15.73 -16.08 17.39
N SER A 101 -16.82 -15.48 16.89
CA SER A 101 -18.08 -15.33 17.62
C SER A 101 -19.06 -16.50 17.48
N GLU A 102 -18.82 -17.48 16.60
CA GLU A 102 -19.75 -18.60 16.36
C GLU A 102 -19.42 -19.90 17.12
N GLN A 103 -18.39 -19.94 17.98
CA GLN A 103 -18.02 -21.16 18.74
C GLN A 103 -18.44 -21.17 20.21
N HIS A 104 -19.27 -20.22 20.66
CA HIS A 104 -19.73 -20.19 22.05
C HIS A 104 -21.24 -19.95 22.11
N THR A 105 -22.04 -20.97 21.75
CA THR A 105 -23.43 -21.09 22.19
C THR A 105 -23.77 -22.57 22.33
#